data_AF-A0A7J0GDZ6-F1
#
_entry.id   AF-A0A7J0GDZ6-F1
#
_cell.length_a   1.000
_cell.length_b   1.000
_cell.length_c   1.000
_cell.angle_alpha   90.00
_cell.angle_beta   90.00
_cell.angle_gamma   90.00
#
_symmetry.space_group_name_H-M   'P 1'
#
loop_
_entity.id
_entity.type
_entity.pdbx_description
1 polymer ?
#
loop_
_entity_poly.entity_id
_entity_poly.type
_entity_poly.pdbx_seq_one_letter_code
_entity_poly.pdbx_strand_id
1 'polypeptide(L)'
;MEGIEHRTITVNGINMHIAEKGKGPIILFLHGFPELWYSWRHQILHRGGSRLPRRGALTSAATAAPPAPPPPITPSSPSSTSSATSPDRVRALVNLSVHFIPRNPSMKPVEMLRGLYGDDHYICRFQLRKFLTYRDPAQFRFPKGKGFGDSPDTPVVLPLWLSKEDVDYYASKFEQTGFTGGINYYRTFDLTWELTAPWTGSQVKVPAKFIVGDLDLVYNIRGVKEYIHDGGFKKAVPLLDEVVVMEGVGHFINQERPDEISKHILDFFKKF
;
A
#
# COMPACT_ATOMS: atom_id res chain seq x y z
N MET A 1 3.14 7.00 20.94
CA MET A 1 4.19 6.84 19.90
C MET A 1 5.55 7.37 20.36
N GLU A 2 5.91 7.16 21.63
CA GLU A 2 7.14 7.72 22.20
C GLU A 2 8.41 7.13 21.57
N GLY A 3 9.42 7.99 21.35
CA GLY A 3 10.69 7.62 20.73
C GLY A 3 10.63 7.35 19.23
N ILE A 4 9.57 7.77 18.52
CA ILE A 4 9.63 7.98 17.07
C ILE A 4 10.09 9.40 16.84
N GLU A 5 11.16 9.56 16.07
CA GLU A 5 11.70 10.85 15.68
C GLU A 5 11.02 11.33 14.39
N HIS A 6 10.73 12.63 14.34
CA HIS A 6 10.10 13.26 13.18
C HIS A 6 11.03 14.31 12.60
N ARG A 7 11.26 14.24 11.29
CA ARG A 7 12.02 15.25 10.56
C ARG A 7 11.43 15.51 9.19
N THR A 8 11.80 16.66 8.65
CA THR A 8 11.49 17.03 7.27
C THR A 8 12.78 17.06 6.48
N ILE A 9 12.80 16.42 5.32
CA ILE A 9 13.92 16.46 4.38
C ILE A 9 13.47 17.05 3.06
N THR A 10 14.37 17.75 2.37
CA THR A 10 14.11 18.22 1.00
C THR A 10 14.63 17.16 0.03
N VAL A 11 13.74 16.58 -0.78
CA VAL A 11 14.05 15.54 -1.75
C VAL A 11 13.22 15.74 -3.01
N ASN A 12 13.82 15.63 -4.19
CA ASN A 12 13.12 15.76 -5.47
C ASN A 12 12.23 17.02 -5.59
N GLY A 13 12.71 18.15 -5.06
CA GLY A 13 12.00 19.43 -5.10
C GLY A 13 10.83 19.58 -4.11
N ILE A 14 10.62 18.62 -3.20
CA ILE A 14 9.56 18.68 -2.18
C ILE A 14 10.13 18.54 -0.77
N ASN A 15 9.41 19.08 0.21
CA ASN A 15 9.66 18.83 1.63
C ASN A 15 8.87 17.60 2.07
N MET A 16 9.58 16.52 2.37
CA MET A 16 9.02 15.22 2.76
C MET A 16 9.16 15.01 4.27
N HIS A 17 8.04 14.71 4.93
CA HIS A 17 8.03 14.27 6.33
C HIS A 17 8.47 12.81 6.44
N ILE A 18 9.31 12.55 7.44
CA ILE A 18 9.82 11.23 7.81
C ILE A 18 9.51 10.99 9.29
N ALA A 19 8.98 9.80 9.58
CA ALA A 19 8.90 9.24 10.91
C ALA A 19 9.87 8.06 11.03
N GLU A 20 10.81 8.12 11.96
CA GLU A 20 11.86 7.12 12.09
C GLU A 20 12.15 6.66 13.52
N LYS A 21 12.63 5.42 13.65
CA LYS A 21 13.07 4.84 14.93
C LYS A 21 14.09 3.74 14.72
N GLY A 22 15.08 3.64 15.61
CA GLY A 22 16.07 2.55 15.63
C GLY A 22 17.42 2.92 15.00
N LYS A 23 18.40 2.01 15.09
CA LYS A 23 19.81 2.18 14.67
C LYS A 23 20.37 0.89 14.06
N GLY A 24 20.33 0.75 12.73
CA GLY A 24 20.72 -0.48 12.06
C GLY A 24 20.41 -0.46 10.56
N PRO A 25 20.34 -1.63 9.90
CA PRO A 25 19.87 -1.74 8.53
C PRO A 25 18.50 -1.06 8.36
N ILE A 26 18.31 -0.38 7.24
CA ILE A 26 17.11 0.42 6.97
C ILE A 26 15.98 -0.48 6.48
N ILE A 27 14.81 -0.34 7.09
CA ILE A 27 13.53 -0.78 6.53
C ILE A 27 12.73 0.47 6.16
N LEU A 28 12.48 0.64 4.86
CA LEU A 28 11.68 1.73 4.34
C LEU A 28 10.22 1.27 4.19
N PHE A 29 9.31 1.96 4.86
CA PHE A 29 7.87 1.72 4.80
C PHE A 29 7.19 2.75 3.89
N LEU A 30 6.44 2.26 2.91
CA LEU A 30 5.68 3.08 1.96
C LEU A 30 4.19 2.79 2.19
N HIS A 31 3.43 3.80 2.57
CA HIS A 31 1.99 3.66 2.81
C HIS A 31 1.18 3.81 1.51
N GLY A 32 -0.05 3.29 1.51
CA GLY A 32 -1.00 3.43 0.42
C GLY A 32 -1.94 4.63 0.60
N PHE A 33 -3.16 4.48 0.08
CA PHE A 33 -4.20 5.49 0.18
C PHE A 33 -5.45 4.92 0.84
N PRO A 34 -6.16 5.70 1.68
CA PRO A 34 -5.81 7.01 2.24
C PRO A 34 -5.04 6.83 3.56
N GLU A 35 -3.79 6.40 3.47
CA GLU A 35 -2.95 6.13 4.62
C GLU A 35 -1.94 7.25 4.87
N LEU A 36 -1.17 7.10 5.95
CA LEU A 36 -0.08 7.99 6.35
C LEU A 36 1.07 7.11 6.87
N TRP A 37 2.22 7.73 7.18
CA TRP A 37 3.29 7.07 7.94
C TRP A 37 2.75 6.34 9.19
N TYR A 38 1.70 6.89 9.80
CA TYR A 38 1.03 6.39 10.99
C TYR A 38 0.45 4.98 10.82
N SER A 39 0.11 4.54 9.60
CA SER A 39 -0.34 3.16 9.35
C SER A 39 0.75 2.12 9.65
N TRP A 40 2.01 2.54 9.71
CA TRP A 40 3.15 1.68 10.04
C TRP A 40 3.58 1.79 11.50
N ARG A 41 2.82 2.49 12.36
CA ARG A 41 3.18 2.75 13.76
C ARG A 41 3.51 1.46 14.53
N HIS A 42 2.79 0.38 14.29
CA HIS A 42 3.04 -0.90 14.95
C HIS A 42 4.36 -1.52 14.49
N GLN A 43 4.63 -1.54 13.18
CA GLN A 43 5.85 -2.11 12.62
C GLN A 43 7.09 -1.29 12.98
N ILE A 44 7.00 0.04 13.00
CA ILE A 44 8.08 0.95 13.45
C ILE A 44 8.43 0.72 14.92
N LEU A 45 7.41 0.45 15.75
CA LEU A 45 7.58 0.23 17.19
C LEU A 45 7.91 -1.23 17.54
N HIS A 46 7.76 -2.17 16.59
CA HIS A 46 7.87 -3.59 16.86
C HIS A 46 9.30 -3.93 17.30
N ARG A 47 9.45 -4.22 18.60
CA ARG A 47 10.70 -4.75 19.16
C ARG A 47 10.67 -6.25 18.93
N GLY A 48 11.43 -6.72 17.95
CA GLY A 48 11.55 -8.15 17.68
C GLY A 48 11.82 -8.92 18.98
N GLY A 49 10.92 -9.84 19.33
CA GLY A 49 11.00 -10.63 20.55
C GLY A 49 12.36 -11.30 20.71
N SER A 50 13.00 -11.04 21.85
CA SER A 50 14.00 -11.84 22.55
C SER A 50 14.81 -12.85 21.72
N ARG A 51 15.88 -12.37 21.07
CA ARG A 51 17.17 -13.05 20.75
C ARG A 51 17.87 -12.41 19.53
N LEU A 52 17.88 -11.08 19.42
CA LEU A 52 18.91 -10.44 18.59
C LEU A 52 20.21 -10.39 19.40
N PRO A 53 21.29 -11.06 18.97
CA PRO A 53 22.59 -10.87 19.58
C PRO A 53 23.09 -9.47 19.20
N ARG A 54 22.93 -8.50 20.12
CA ARG A 54 23.66 -7.20 20.22
C ARG A 54 24.26 -6.62 18.91
N ARG A 55 23.48 -6.59 17.82
CA ARG A 55 23.78 -5.81 16.61
C ARG A 55 22.50 -5.10 16.17
N GLY A 56 22.45 -3.81 16.50
CA GLY A 56 21.60 -2.77 15.91
C GLY A 56 20.09 -3.00 15.85
N ALA A 57 19.31 -2.20 16.58
CA ALA A 57 17.87 -2.08 16.32
C ALA A 57 17.64 -1.65 14.86
N LEU A 58 16.79 -2.31 14.06
CA LEU A 58 16.55 -1.89 12.67
C LEU A 58 16.10 -0.41 12.61
N THR A 59 16.63 0.37 11.67
CA THR A 59 16.16 1.74 11.43
C THR A 59 14.93 1.65 10.55
N SER A 60 13.76 1.86 11.15
CA SER A 60 12.49 1.92 10.42
C SER A 60 12.22 3.37 10.04
N ALA A 61 11.95 3.65 8.78
CA ALA A 61 11.52 4.97 8.31
C ALA A 61 10.25 4.85 7.49
N ALA A 62 9.24 5.66 7.80
CA ALA A 62 8.03 5.80 6.99
C ALA A 62 7.93 7.23 6.48
N THR A 63 7.68 7.39 5.18
CA THR A 63 7.55 8.69 4.52
C THR A 63 6.08 9.11 4.45
N ALA A 64 5.79 10.40 4.46
CA ALA A 64 4.50 10.91 4.02
C ALA A 64 4.37 10.88 2.49
N ALA A 65 3.19 10.54 1.95
CA ALA A 65 2.88 10.74 0.55
C ALA A 65 2.96 12.24 0.21
N PRO A 66 3.60 12.62 -0.90
CA PRO A 66 3.73 14.02 -1.28
C PRO A 66 2.36 14.67 -1.56
N PRO A 67 2.21 15.97 -1.29
CA PRO A 67 0.96 16.72 -1.50
C PRO A 67 0.53 16.78 -2.99
N ALA A 68 1.46 16.52 -3.91
CA ALA A 68 1.23 16.31 -5.33
C ALA A 68 2.15 15.17 -5.81
N PRO A 69 1.73 14.36 -6.79
CA PRO A 69 2.63 13.37 -7.37
C PRO A 69 3.85 14.10 -7.97
N PRO A 70 5.09 13.64 -7.72
CA PRO A 70 6.23 14.09 -8.51
C PRO A 70 6.00 13.74 -9.99
N PRO A 71 6.71 14.38 -10.94
CA PRO A 71 6.75 13.91 -12.33
C PRO A 71 7.05 12.39 -12.38
N PRO A 72 6.47 11.66 -13.34
CA PRO A 72 5.77 10.42 -13.03
C PRO A 72 6.73 9.25 -13.08
N ILE A 73 7.07 8.72 -11.91
CA ILE A 73 7.70 7.41 -11.75
C ILE A 73 6.99 6.68 -10.61
N THR A 74 5.68 6.47 -10.67
CA THR A 74 5.02 5.48 -9.78
C THR A 74 3.68 4.98 -10.35
N PRO A 75 3.48 3.65 -10.43
CA PRO A 75 2.20 2.97 -10.40
C PRO A 75 1.60 2.97 -9.01
N SER A 76 0.38 2.43 -8.93
CA SER A 76 -0.46 2.27 -7.74
C SER A 76 0.22 1.69 -6.49
N SER A 77 1.39 1.05 -6.62
CA SER A 77 2.26 0.67 -5.52
C SER A 77 3.69 1.20 -5.75
N PRO A 78 4.15 2.21 -4.98
CA PRO A 78 5.50 2.79 -5.10
C PRO A 78 6.63 1.75 -4.95
N SER A 79 6.38 0.65 -4.23
CA SER A 79 7.36 -0.37 -3.88
C SER A 79 7.69 -1.32 -5.05
N SER A 80 6.69 -1.75 -5.82
CA SER A 80 6.87 -2.71 -6.92
C SER A 80 7.63 -2.10 -8.10
N THR A 81 7.44 -0.80 -8.34
CA THR A 81 8.12 -0.10 -9.43
C THR A 81 9.51 0.31 -9.06
N SER A 82 9.73 0.83 -7.85
CA SER A 82 11.09 1.10 -7.37
C SER A 82 11.98 -0.15 -7.46
N SER A 83 11.39 -1.32 -7.17
CA SER A 83 12.08 -2.62 -7.31
C SER A 83 12.32 -3.04 -8.76
N ALA A 84 11.45 -2.64 -9.70
CA ALA A 84 11.59 -2.93 -11.12
C ALA A 84 12.55 -1.97 -11.85
N THR A 85 12.57 -0.70 -11.47
CA THR A 85 13.35 0.35 -12.14
C THR A 85 14.71 0.61 -11.50
N SER A 86 14.89 0.23 -10.23
CA SER A 86 16.11 0.46 -9.46
C SER A 86 16.45 -0.77 -8.57
N PRO A 87 16.59 -1.98 -9.16
CA PRO A 87 16.78 -3.21 -8.39
C PRO A 87 18.03 -3.17 -7.49
N ASP A 88 19.08 -2.47 -7.90
CA ASP A 88 20.34 -2.36 -7.15
C ASP A 88 20.21 -1.62 -5.81
N ARG A 89 19.08 -0.92 -5.59
CA ARG A 89 18.79 -0.19 -4.35
C ARG A 89 17.90 -0.96 -3.38
N VAL A 90 17.35 -2.11 -3.79
CA VAL A 90 16.40 -2.88 -2.99
C VAL A 90 16.96 -4.27 -2.71
N ARG A 91 17.31 -4.53 -1.45
CA ARG A 91 17.86 -5.82 -1.03
C ARG A 91 16.83 -6.94 -1.04
N ALA A 92 15.63 -6.65 -0.54
CA ALA A 92 14.47 -7.54 -0.49
C ALA A 92 13.20 -6.71 -0.31
N LEU A 93 12.06 -7.25 -0.74
CA LEU A 93 10.75 -6.57 -0.73
C LEU A 93 9.71 -7.40 0.04
N VAL A 94 9.01 -6.78 0.99
CA VAL A 94 7.73 -7.29 1.49
C VAL A 94 6.64 -6.37 0.97
N ASN A 95 5.71 -6.91 0.20
CA ASN A 95 4.64 -6.14 -0.43
C ASN A 95 3.28 -6.62 0.06
N LEU A 96 2.42 -5.68 0.45
CA LEU A 96 1.11 -5.96 1.04
C LEU A 96 0.00 -5.58 0.05
N SER A 97 -1.10 -6.36 0.04
CA SER A 97 -2.34 -6.09 -0.72
C SER A 97 -2.23 -6.12 -2.25
N VAL A 98 -1.47 -5.20 -2.84
CA VAL A 98 -1.43 -4.99 -4.29
C VAL A 98 -0.33 -5.87 -4.91
N HIS A 99 -0.74 -6.92 -5.61
CA HIS A 99 0.16 -7.79 -6.40
C HIS A 99 0.86 -7.01 -7.52
N PHE A 100 1.93 -7.55 -8.11
CA PHE A 100 2.53 -6.94 -9.29
C PHE A 100 1.56 -7.03 -10.47
N ILE A 101 1.22 -5.89 -11.07
CA ILE A 101 0.30 -5.80 -12.22
C ILE A 101 1.14 -5.64 -13.49
N PRO A 102 1.25 -6.68 -14.35
CA PRO A 102 1.94 -6.55 -15.61
C PRO A 102 1.21 -5.54 -16.51
N ARG A 103 1.97 -4.74 -17.26
CA ARG A 103 1.40 -3.81 -18.23
C ARG A 103 0.69 -4.59 -19.35
N ASN A 104 -0.62 -4.35 -19.52
CA ASN A 104 -1.37 -4.82 -20.68
C ASN A 104 -1.19 -3.80 -21.83
N PRO A 105 -0.50 -4.13 -22.94
CA PRO A 105 -0.26 -3.19 -24.03
C PRO A 105 -1.52 -2.82 -24.83
N SER A 106 -2.60 -3.59 -24.70
CA SER A 106 -3.82 -3.44 -25.49
C SER A 106 -4.93 -2.69 -24.77
N MET A 107 -4.78 -2.36 -23.48
CA MET A 107 -5.84 -1.73 -22.70
C MET A 107 -5.28 -0.89 -21.56
N LYS A 108 -5.81 0.32 -21.41
CA LYS A 108 -5.46 1.22 -20.30
C LYS A 108 -6.10 0.76 -18.98
N PRO A 109 -5.48 1.00 -17.81
CA PRO A 109 -5.99 0.50 -16.54
C PRO A 109 -7.37 1.04 -16.17
N VAL A 110 -7.62 2.34 -16.40
CA VAL A 110 -8.93 2.96 -16.06
C VAL A 110 -10.03 2.42 -16.97
N GLU A 111 -9.73 2.18 -18.25
CA GLU A 111 -10.64 1.56 -19.21
C GLU A 111 -10.97 0.12 -18.82
N MET A 112 -9.97 -0.67 -18.44
CA MET A 112 -10.14 -2.04 -17.96
C MET A 112 -11.08 -2.11 -16.76
N LEU A 113 -10.84 -1.27 -15.74
CA LEU A 113 -11.66 -1.24 -14.53
C LEU A 113 -13.09 -0.77 -14.81
N ARG A 114 -13.25 0.21 -15.71
CA ARG A 114 -14.56 0.66 -16.18
C ARG A 114 -15.30 -0.44 -16.91
N GLY A 115 -14.63 -1.22 -17.76
CA GLY A 115 -15.23 -2.36 -18.47
C GLY A 115 -15.69 -3.47 -17.52
N LEU A 116 -14.95 -3.71 -16.43
CA LEU A 116 -15.28 -4.75 -15.44
C LEU A 116 -16.38 -4.33 -14.45
N TYR A 117 -16.37 -3.07 -14.01
CA TYR A 117 -17.15 -2.63 -12.84
C TYR A 117 -18.05 -1.42 -13.10
N GLY A 118 -18.01 -0.85 -14.31
CA GLY A 118 -18.79 0.32 -14.71
C GLY A 118 -18.23 1.64 -14.21
N ASP A 119 -18.91 2.73 -14.58
CA ASP A 119 -18.48 4.11 -14.30
C ASP A 119 -18.49 4.47 -12.82
N ASP A 120 -19.27 3.74 -12.01
CA ASP A 120 -19.38 3.97 -10.57
C ASP A 120 -18.22 3.34 -9.77
N HIS A 121 -17.35 2.55 -10.42
CA HIS A 121 -16.15 2.01 -9.76
C HIS A 121 -15.31 3.14 -9.18
N TYR A 122 -14.78 2.90 -8.00
CA TYR A 122 -14.09 3.94 -7.25
C TYR A 122 -12.92 4.58 -7.98
N ILE A 123 -12.13 3.83 -8.76
CA ILE A 123 -10.99 4.41 -9.50
C ILE A 123 -11.52 5.33 -10.60
N CYS A 124 -12.65 4.97 -11.23
CA CYS A 124 -13.36 5.82 -12.18
C CYS A 124 -14.00 7.04 -11.49
N ARG A 125 -14.36 6.92 -10.20
CA ARG A 125 -15.10 7.92 -9.41
C ARG A 125 -14.29 8.71 -8.41
N PHE A 126 -13.00 8.44 -8.18
CA PHE A 126 -12.18 8.93 -7.04
C PHE A 126 -11.92 10.41 -6.95
N GLN A 127 -12.87 11.16 -7.48
CA GLN A 127 -13.37 12.41 -6.97
C GLN A 127 -14.20 12.33 -5.64
N LEU A 128 -13.99 11.48 -4.58
CA LEU A 128 -14.40 11.67 -3.11
C LEU A 128 -14.37 10.40 -2.17
N ARG A 129 -14.59 10.57 -0.82
CA ARG A 129 -14.07 9.94 0.48
C ARG A 129 -14.44 8.46 0.86
N LYS A 130 -14.43 8.00 2.18
CA LYS A 130 -14.46 6.68 3.02
C LYS A 130 -13.71 5.41 2.56
N PHE A 131 -12.75 4.95 3.38
CA PHE A 131 -11.90 3.79 3.05
C PHE A 131 -11.54 2.87 4.21
N LEU A 132 -11.20 3.42 5.38
CA LEU A 132 -10.42 2.70 6.39
C LEU A 132 -11.15 1.56 7.10
N THR A 133 -12.49 1.54 7.08
CA THR A 133 -13.30 0.54 7.80
C THR A 133 -13.91 -0.53 6.89
N TYR A 134 -13.52 -0.57 5.62
CA TYR A 134 -14.15 -1.44 4.62
C TYR A 134 -13.66 -2.90 4.73
N ARG A 135 -14.61 -3.83 4.75
CA ARG A 135 -14.37 -5.28 4.88
C ARG A 135 -15.13 -6.13 3.86
N ASP A 136 -16.00 -5.50 3.07
CA ASP A 136 -16.72 -6.20 2.00
C ASP A 136 -15.73 -6.48 0.86
N PRO A 137 -15.63 -7.71 0.34
CA PRO A 137 -14.72 -8.03 -0.76
C PRO A 137 -15.10 -7.37 -2.09
N ALA A 138 -16.28 -6.75 -2.19
CA ALA A 138 -16.70 -6.02 -3.37
C ALA A 138 -15.82 -4.80 -3.68
N GLN A 139 -15.89 -4.31 -4.91
CA GLN A 139 -15.26 -3.05 -5.27
C GLN A 139 -16.09 -1.89 -4.73
N PHE A 140 -15.44 -0.86 -4.19
CA PHE A 140 -16.12 0.38 -3.84
C PHE A 140 -16.85 0.96 -5.07
N ARG A 141 -18.10 1.38 -4.85
CA ARG A 141 -18.92 2.08 -5.83
C ARG A 141 -19.39 3.42 -5.27
N PHE A 142 -19.35 4.46 -6.09
CA PHE A 142 -19.72 5.82 -5.69
C PHE A 142 -20.77 6.43 -6.62
N PRO A 143 -22.05 5.99 -6.54
CA PRO A 143 -23.10 6.58 -7.36
C PRO A 143 -23.16 8.11 -7.19
N LYS A 144 -23.31 8.83 -8.30
CA LYS A 144 -23.31 10.31 -8.29
C LYS A 144 -24.35 10.86 -7.32
N GLY A 145 -23.91 11.76 -6.44
CA GLY A 145 -24.76 12.42 -5.45
C GLY A 145 -25.13 11.57 -4.22
N LYS A 146 -24.76 10.28 -4.17
CA LYS A 146 -25.11 9.40 -3.05
C LYS A 146 -23.98 9.21 -2.03
N GLY A 147 -22.78 9.73 -2.28
CA GLY A 147 -21.62 9.51 -1.41
C GLY A 147 -21.41 8.01 -1.18
N PHE A 148 -21.63 7.57 0.06
CA PHE A 148 -21.53 6.17 0.49
C PHE A 148 -22.83 5.39 0.56
N GLY A 149 -23.96 6.00 0.21
CA GLY A 149 -25.27 5.40 0.36
C GLY A 149 -25.84 5.47 1.78
N ASP A 150 -25.00 5.53 2.82
CA ASP A 150 -25.43 5.71 4.21
C ASP A 150 -25.68 7.18 4.56
N SER A 151 -26.64 7.44 5.47
CA SER A 151 -26.81 8.75 6.10
C SER A 151 -25.54 9.13 6.89
N PRO A 152 -25.10 10.41 6.89
CA PRO A 152 -24.01 10.89 7.74
C PRO A 152 -24.20 10.57 9.23
N ASP A 153 -25.45 10.43 9.66
CA ASP A 153 -25.83 10.17 11.06
C ASP A 153 -25.81 8.68 11.43
N THR A 154 -25.48 7.80 10.48
CA THR A 154 -25.42 6.34 10.74
C THR A 154 -24.23 6.03 11.64
N PRO A 155 -24.43 5.44 12.83
CA PRO A 155 -23.32 5.09 13.71
C PRO A 155 -22.35 4.12 13.05
N VAL A 156 -21.07 4.48 13.00
CA VAL A 156 -20.01 3.60 12.50
C VAL A 156 -19.44 2.83 13.68
N VAL A 157 -19.64 1.51 13.70
CA VAL A 157 -18.97 0.63 14.66
C VAL A 157 -17.53 0.43 14.19
N LEU A 158 -16.58 0.91 14.99
CA LEU A 158 -15.16 0.75 14.70
C LEU A 158 -14.73 -0.70 15.00
N PRO A 159 -13.90 -1.32 14.14
CA PRO A 159 -13.33 -2.61 14.44
C PRO A 159 -12.36 -2.51 15.62
N LEU A 160 -12.15 -3.61 16.35
CA LEU A 160 -11.31 -3.63 17.57
C LEU A 160 -9.86 -3.16 17.36
N TRP A 161 -9.35 -3.27 16.14
CA TRP A 161 -7.99 -2.85 15.79
C TRP A 161 -7.84 -1.36 15.45
N LEU A 162 -8.96 -0.62 15.34
CA LEU A 162 -8.97 0.79 14.97
C LEU A 162 -9.63 1.61 16.08
N SER A 163 -8.82 2.30 16.90
CA SER A 163 -9.35 3.11 17.99
C SER A 163 -9.96 4.43 17.49
N LYS A 164 -10.71 5.11 18.37
CA LYS A 164 -11.23 6.46 18.07
C LYS A 164 -10.09 7.44 17.84
N GLU A 165 -9.02 7.36 18.65
CA GLU A 165 -7.84 8.22 18.54
C GLU A 165 -7.10 8.00 17.21
N ASP A 166 -7.07 6.76 16.70
CA ASP A 166 -6.51 6.47 15.39
C ASP A 166 -7.33 7.15 14.28
N VAL A 167 -8.67 7.05 14.34
CA VAL A 167 -9.57 7.71 13.39
C VAL A 167 -9.41 9.23 13.45
N ASP A 168 -9.41 9.81 14.66
CA ASP A 168 -9.27 11.24 14.88
C ASP A 168 -7.90 11.74 14.38
N TYR A 169 -6.84 10.93 14.50
CA TYR A 169 -5.53 11.25 13.91
C TYR A 169 -5.62 11.37 12.39
N TYR A 170 -6.15 10.36 11.69
CA TYR A 170 -6.30 10.43 10.23
C TYR A 170 -7.20 11.59 9.81
N ALA A 171 -8.35 11.75 10.48
CA ALA A 171 -9.31 12.82 10.21
C ALA A 171 -8.64 14.20 10.30
N SER A 172 -7.93 14.47 11.40
CA SER A 172 -7.24 15.75 11.61
C SER A 172 -6.25 16.09 10.50
N LYS A 173 -5.57 15.09 9.93
CA LYS A 173 -4.61 15.28 8.84
C LYS A 173 -5.29 15.51 7.51
N PHE A 174 -6.29 14.71 7.17
CA PHE A 174 -7.04 14.88 5.92
C PHE A 174 -7.99 16.08 5.91
N GLU A 175 -8.36 16.61 7.08
CA GLU A 175 -9.03 17.91 7.19
C GLU A 175 -8.10 19.07 6.79
N GLN A 176 -6.82 18.99 7.14
CA GLN A 176 -5.83 20.01 6.79
C GLN A 176 -5.40 19.92 5.31
N THR A 177 -5.15 18.71 4.81
CA THR A 177 -4.55 18.50 3.49
C THR A 177 -5.57 18.23 2.38
N GLY A 178 -6.79 17.83 2.76
CA GLY A 178 -7.76 17.27 1.81
C GLY A 178 -7.29 15.94 1.21
N PHE A 179 -8.03 15.46 0.21
CA PHE A 179 -7.77 14.15 -0.43
C PHE A 179 -7.11 14.28 -1.81
N THR A 180 -6.96 15.50 -2.34
CA THR A 180 -6.51 15.74 -3.72
C THR A 180 -5.16 15.10 -4.02
N GLY A 181 -4.18 15.22 -3.11
CA GLY A 181 -2.85 14.63 -3.30
C GLY A 181 -2.89 13.11 -3.49
N GLY A 182 -3.56 12.39 -2.59
CA GLY A 182 -3.72 10.94 -2.68
C GLY A 182 -4.55 10.51 -3.90
N ILE A 183 -5.62 11.25 -4.21
CA ILE A 183 -6.47 11.00 -5.39
C ILE A 183 -5.69 11.18 -6.70
N ASN A 184 -4.75 12.12 -6.77
CA ASN A 184 -4.00 12.40 -7.99
C ASN A 184 -3.18 11.19 -8.47
N TYR A 185 -2.77 10.28 -7.58
CA TYR A 185 -2.14 9.01 -7.99
C TYR A 185 -3.03 8.17 -8.90
N TYR A 186 -4.33 8.12 -8.61
CA TYR A 186 -5.31 7.40 -9.44
C TYR A 186 -5.58 8.13 -10.74
N ARG A 187 -5.62 9.47 -10.72
CA ARG A 187 -5.82 10.30 -11.93
C ARG A 187 -4.70 10.13 -12.96
N THR A 188 -3.49 9.75 -12.52
CA THR A 188 -2.34 9.53 -13.40
C THR A 188 -2.16 8.09 -13.85
N PHE A 189 -3.07 7.15 -13.56
CA PHE A 189 -2.89 5.74 -13.94
C PHE A 189 -2.65 5.53 -15.44
N ASP A 190 -3.41 6.22 -16.29
CA ASP A 190 -3.24 6.09 -17.74
C ASP A 190 -1.92 6.70 -18.22
N LEU A 191 -1.49 7.82 -17.63
CA LEU A 191 -0.17 8.41 -17.90
C LEU A 191 0.95 7.47 -17.44
N THR A 192 0.83 6.87 -16.25
CA THR A 192 1.79 5.87 -15.79
C THR A 192 1.82 4.66 -16.73
N TRP A 193 0.68 4.21 -17.25
CA TRP A 193 0.62 3.13 -18.24
C TRP A 193 1.37 3.49 -19.53
N GLU A 194 1.28 4.74 -20.00
CA GLU A 194 2.02 5.22 -21.18
C GLU A 194 3.53 5.22 -20.89
N LEU A 195 3.94 5.79 -19.76
CA LEU A 195 5.34 5.94 -19.39
C LEU A 195 6.02 4.62 -19.03
N THR A 196 5.26 3.62 -18.59
CA THR A 196 5.80 2.29 -18.26
C THR A 196 5.90 1.35 -19.47
N ALA A 197 5.57 1.83 -20.68
CA ALA A 197 5.70 1.04 -21.91
C ALA A 197 7.08 0.38 -22.11
N PRO A 198 8.22 1.04 -21.82
CA PRO A 198 9.55 0.43 -21.97
C PRO A 198 9.78 -0.82 -21.11
N TRP A 199 9.01 -1.02 -20.04
CA TRP A 199 9.13 -2.18 -19.14
C TRP A 199 8.11 -3.28 -19.44
N THR A 200 7.42 -3.22 -20.58
CA THR A 200 6.49 -4.29 -20.99
C THR A 200 7.23 -5.62 -21.09
N GLY A 201 6.77 -6.64 -20.34
CA GLY A 201 7.38 -7.98 -20.30
C GLY A 201 8.60 -8.10 -19.36
N SER A 202 9.04 -7.01 -18.73
CA SER A 202 10.13 -7.06 -17.75
C SER A 202 9.71 -7.79 -16.48
N GLN A 203 10.69 -8.46 -15.86
CA GLN A 203 10.51 -9.17 -14.58
C GLN A 203 11.05 -8.36 -13.41
N VAL A 204 10.42 -8.50 -12.25
CA VAL A 204 10.96 -8.00 -10.97
C VAL A 204 11.95 -9.03 -10.41
N LYS A 205 13.24 -8.68 -10.41
CA LYS A 205 14.34 -9.57 -9.98
C LYS A 205 14.77 -9.37 -8.52
N VAL A 206 14.01 -8.61 -7.74
CA VAL A 206 14.23 -8.44 -6.29
C VAL A 206 13.57 -9.60 -5.55
N PRO A 207 14.23 -10.23 -4.55
CA PRO A 207 13.57 -11.20 -3.67
C PRO A 207 12.34 -10.58 -3.00
N ALA A 208 11.18 -11.19 -3.17
CA ALA A 208 9.92 -10.60 -2.76
C ALA A 208 9.09 -11.55 -1.91
N LYS A 209 8.38 -11.04 -0.90
CA LYS A 209 7.30 -11.73 -0.20
C LYS A 209 6.02 -10.94 -0.36
N PHE A 210 4.93 -11.64 -0.68
CA PHE A 210 3.62 -11.02 -0.86
C PHE A 210 2.64 -11.52 0.20
N ILE A 211 1.91 -10.59 0.83
CA ILE A 211 0.97 -10.87 1.90
C ILE A 211 -0.33 -10.11 1.63
N VAL A 212 -1.48 -10.78 1.75
CA VAL A 212 -2.78 -10.19 1.43
C VAL A 212 -3.87 -10.75 2.34
N GLY A 213 -4.89 -9.95 2.67
CA GLY A 213 -6.09 -10.42 3.34
C GLY A 213 -7.04 -11.11 2.36
N ASP A 214 -7.73 -12.18 2.78
CA ASP A 214 -8.70 -12.87 1.95
C ASP A 214 -9.94 -12.01 1.59
N LEU A 215 -10.28 -11.04 2.45
CA LEU A 215 -11.35 -10.07 2.24
C LEU A 215 -10.85 -8.79 1.54
N ASP A 216 -9.58 -8.72 1.13
CA ASP A 216 -9.04 -7.57 0.42
C ASP A 216 -9.73 -7.39 -0.94
N LEU A 217 -10.32 -6.22 -1.17
CA LEU A 217 -10.99 -5.89 -2.44
C LEU A 217 -10.07 -6.03 -3.66
N VAL A 218 -8.77 -5.77 -3.53
CA VAL A 218 -7.79 -5.90 -4.62
C VAL A 218 -7.55 -7.37 -4.96
N TYR A 219 -7.51 -8.23 -3.94
CA TYR A 219 -7.37 -9.67 -4.09
C TYR A 219 -8.61 -10.32 -4.70
N ASN A 220 -9.78 -9.70 -4.52
CA ASN A 220 -11.06 -10.16 -5.06
C ASN A 220 -11.44 -9.51 -6.40
N ILE A 221 -10.50 -8.79 -7.05
CA ILE A 221 -10.69 -8.39 -8.45
C ILE A 221 -10.70 -9.64 -9.34
N ARG A 222 -11.62 -9.70 -10.29
CA ARG A 222 -11.74 -10.82 -11.24
C ARG A 222 -10.40 -11.10 -11.94
N GLY A 223 -9.93 -12.34 -11.91
CA GLY A 223 -8.68 -12.78 -12.55
C GLY A 223 -7.44 -12.65 -11.65
N VAL A 224 -7.52 -11.97 -10.51
CA VAL A 224 -6.35 -11.73 -9.64
C VAL A 224 -5.93 -12.98 -8.88
N LYS A 225 -6.87 -13.77 -8.37
CA LYS A 225 -6.54 -15.00 -7.64
C LYS A 225 -5.86 -16.01 -8.57
N GLU A 226 -6.40 -16.18 -9.77
CA GLU A 226 -5.83 -17.03 -10.83
C GLU A 226 -4.43 -16.52 -11.20
N TYR A 227 -4.26 -15.21 -11.42
CA TYR A 227 -2.94 -14.64 -11.71
C TYR A 227 -1.92 -14.89 -10.58
N ILE A 228 -2.32 -14.73 -9.32
CA ILE A 228 -1.45 -14.90 -8.15
C ILE A 228 -1.05 -16.38 -7.98
N HIS A 229 -2.02 -17.28 -8.05
CA HIS A 229 -1.83 -18.68 -7.64
C HIS A 229 -1.50 -19.63 -8.81
N ASP A 230 -1.91 -19.31 -10.04
CA ASP A 230 -1.69 -20.18 -11.21
C ASP A 230 -0.39 -19.85 -11.96
N GLY A 231 0.58 -19.23 -11.26
CA GLY A 231 1.95 -19.01 -11.74
C GLY A 231 2.19 -17.72 -12.53
N GLY A 232 1.15 -16.95 -12.86
CA GLY A 232 1.28 -15.65 -13.53
C GLY A 232 2.16 -14.68 -12.75
N PHE A 233 1.91 -14.55 -11.45
CA PHE A 233 2.65 -13.66 -10.56
C PHE A 233 4.10 -14.12 -10.37
N LYS A 234 4.32 -15.43 -10.18
CA LYS A 234 5.66 -16.02 -10.09
C LYS A 234 6.46 -15.85 -11.39
N LYS A 235 5.82 -15.87 -12.56
CA LYS A 235 6.47 -15.58 -13.85
C LYS A 235 6.94 -14.12 -13.94
N ALA A 236 6.15 -13.18 -13.43
CA ALA A 236 6.50 -11.76 -13.41
C ALA A 236 7.51 -11.40 -12.30
N VAL A 237 7.49 -12.14 -11.19
CA VAL A 237 8.38 -11.98 -10.04
C VAL A 237 9.07 -13.32 -9.72
N PRO A 238 10.13 -13.69 -10.45
CA PRO A 238 10.75 -15.02 -10.33
C PRO A 238 11.26 -15.36 -8.93
N LEU A 239 11.68 -14.35 -8.17
CA LEU A 239 12.18 -14.50 -6.79
C LEU A 239 11.09 -14.27 -5.73
N LEU A 240 9.82 -14.42 -6.10
CA LEU A 240 8.69 -14.39 -5.16
C LEU A 240 8.75 -15.61 -4.22
N ASP A 241 8.89 -15.38 -2.94
CA ASP A 241 8.70 -16.36 -1.85
C ASP A 241 7.22 -16.76 -1.76
N GLU A 242 6.86 -17.61 -0.81
CA GLU A 242 5.47 -18.04 -0.62
C GLU A 242 4.51 -16.83 -0.46
N VAL A 243 3.38 -16.88 -1.18
CA VAL A 243 2.27 -15.95 -1.04
C VAL A 243 1.51 -16.29 0.23
N VAL A 244 1.37 -15.30 1.12
CA VAL A 244 0.60 -15.45 2.37
C VAL A 244 -0.78 -14.84 2.19
N VAL A 245 -1.83 -15.64 2.35
CA VAL A 245 -3.22 -15.19 2.39
C VAL A 245 -3.72 -15.27 3.84
N MET A 246 -4.11 -14.14 4.42
CA MET A 246 -4.57 -14.05 5.81
C MET A 246 -6.09 -14.20 5.86
N GLU A 247 -6.56 -15.25 6.54
CA GLU A 247 -7.99 -15.57 6.66
C GLU A 247 -8.73 -14.58 7.58
N GLY A 248 -9.90 -14.11 7.12
CA GLY A 248 -10.76 -13.17 7.84
C GLY A 248 -10.20 -11.75 7.97
N VAL A 249 -9.23 -11.37 7.13
CA VAL A 249 -8.53 -10.07 7.21
C VAL A 249 -8.86 -9.21 5.99
N GLY A 250 -9.16 -7.93 6.23
CA GLY A 250 -9.46 -6.96 5.19
C GLY A 250 -8.22 -6.41 4.47
N HIS A 251 -8.35 -5.20 3.93
CA HIS A 251 -7.31 -4.54 3.14
C HIS A 251 -6.11 -4.03 3.99
N PHE A 252 -6.38 -3.46 5.17
CA PHE A 252 -5.36 -2.80 6.00
C PHE A 252 -4.63 -3.75 6.95
N ILE A 253 -4.05 -4.82 6.40
CA ILE A 253 -3.50 -5.95 7.17
C ILE A 253 -2.41 -5.55 8.18
N ASN A 254 -1.61 -4.53 7.87
CA ASN A 254 -0.57 -3.98 8.76
C ASN A 254 -1.13 -3.32 10.02
N GLN A 255 -2.37 -2.87 10.00
CA GLN A 255 -3.08 -2.34 11.17
C GLN A 255 -4.00 -3.38 11.80
N GLU A 256 -4.64 -4.22 10.99
CA GLU A 256 -5.58 -5.23 11.48
C GLU A 256 -4.90 -6.45 12.14
N ARG A 257 -3.73 -6.85 11.65
CA ARG A 257 -2.90 -7.94 12.20
C ARG A 257 -1.45 -7.49 12.38
N PRO A 258 -1.19 -6.49 13.24
CA PRO A 258 0.09 -5.78 13.27
C PRO A 258 1.26 -6.69 13.68
N ASP A 259 1.05 -7.61 14.62
CA ASP A 259 2.08 -8.51 15.11
C ASP A 259 2.45 -9.59 14.09
N GLU A 260 1.46 -10.17 13.42
CA GLU A 260 1.68 -11.16 12.36
C GLU A 260 2.45 -10.55 11.18
N ILE A 261 2.05 -9.35 10.74
CA ILE A 261 2.76 -8.62 9.69
C ILE A 261 4.18 -8.26 10.10
N SER A 262 4.38 -7.77 11.32
CA SER A 262 5.72 -7.45 11.82
C SER A 262 6.62 -8.69 11.85
N LYS A 263 6.07 -9.83 12.28
CA LYS A 263 6.77 -11.11 12.28
C LYS A 263 7.15 -11.55 10.87
N HIS A 264 6.22 -11.49 9.90
CA HIS A 264 6.51 -11.85 8.51
C HIS A 264 7.61 -10.98 7.90
N ILE A 265 7.59 -9.67 8.17
CA ILE A 265 8.61 -8.73 7.68
C ILE A 265 9.99 -9.10 8.23
N LEU A 266 10.09 -9.26 9.55
CA LEU A 266 11.36 -9.56 10.19
C LEU A 266 11.89 -10.95 9.81
N ASP A 267 11.04 -11.96 9.76
CA ASP A 267 11.47 -13.31 9.41
C ASP A 267 11.88 -13.43 7.95
N PHE A 268 11.27 -12.66 7.04
CA PHE A 268 11.71 -12.60 5.65
C PHE A 268 13.05 -11.87 5.49
N PHE A 269 13.21 -10.69 6.10
CA PHE A 269 14.43 -9.90 5.96
C PHE A 269 15.65 -10.51 6.65
N LYS A 270 15.48 -11.38 7.66
CA LYS A 270 16.59 -12.17 8.25
C LYS A 270 17.29 -13.10 7.26
N LYS A 271 16.71 -13.37 6.09
CA LYS A 271 17.30 -14.23 5.05
C LYS A 271 18.42 -13.53 4.25
N PHE A 272 18.65 -12.22 4.44
CA PHE A 272 19.50 -11.38 3.58
C PHE A 272 20.56 -10.56 4.32
#